data_AF-S7PYN3-F1
#
_entry.id   AF-S7PYN3-F1
#
_cell.length_a   1.000
_cell.length_b   1.000
_cell.length_c   1.000
_cell.angle_alpha   90.00
_cell.angle_beta   90.00
_cell.angle_gamma   90.00
#
_symmetry.space_group_name_H-M   'P 1'
#
loop_
_entity.id
_entity.type
_entity.pdbx_description
1 polymer ?
#
loop_
_entity_poly.entity_id
_entity_poly.type
_entity_poly.pdbx_seq_one_letter_code
_entity_poly.pdbx_strand_id
1 'polypeptide(L)'
;MIAILVLAVAEEKAAAEKDGHSPQSWMRYLHVCGTWRNLLQNKSSIWNEIRATNEDVTQYMLNPRRAQKPAIKACFYGYGEATCEGILRVLKGESSRIRALDLAMPMEMWLSLCHGNPKLWMFDQLESLVVTMPTFWYTHATIPFMVPKLQELRTNGFDLSAIQPLIGPSLKTLVIRDEEPTRKSDVLAALRAAPHLENLTLNVRFWSGIDDSRNPPSVELPCLRYVRVYIESEEHIELLPLLRYPDTASTTFELDCTRYWEESTLVSDVGHIANE
;
A
#
# COMPACT_ATOMS: atom_id res chain seq x y z
N MET A 1 2.28 -33.54 13.14
CA MET A 1 3.06 -33.58 11.89
C MET A 1 2.77 -32.39 10.97
N ILE A 2 1.53 -32.11 10.57
CA ILE A 2 1.19 -30.96 9.70
C ILE A 2 1.64 -29.62 10.29
N ALA A 3 1.42 -29.39 11.59
CA ALA A 3 1.83 -28.16 12.26
C ALA A 3 3.34 -27.91 12.20
N ILE A 4 4.15 -28.96 12.39
CA ILE A 4 5.62 -28.89 12.31
C ILE A 4 6.05 -28.50 10.90
N LEU A 5 5.42 -29.09 9.88
CA LEU A 5 5.75 -28.80 8.48
C LEU A 5 5.33 -27.39 8.06
N VAL A 6 4.20 -26.89 8.56
CA VAL A 6 3.76 -25.50 8.34
C VAL A 6 4.76 -24.52 8.98
N LEU A 7 5.20 -24.80 10.21
CA LEU A 7 6.20 -23.98 10.90
C LEU A 7 7.53 -23.97 10.16
N ALA A 8 8.03 -25.14 9.74
CA ALA A 8 9.27 -25.23 8.96
C ALA A 8 9.20 -24.45 7.64
N VAL A 9 8.05 -24.47 6.94
CA VAL A 9 7.86 -23.65 5.74
C VAL A 9 7.84 -22.16 6.08
N ALA A 10 7.19 -21.75 7.16
CA ALA A 10 7.16 -20.35 7.59
C ALA A 10 8.56 -19.84 7.97
N GLU A 11 9.33 -20.62 8.72
CA GLU A 11 10.72 -20.32 9.08
C GLU A 11 11.60 -20.19 7.85
N GLU A 12 11.48 -21.12 6.88
CA GLU A 12 12.23 -21.08 5.63
C GLU A 12 11.88 -19.84 4.80
N LYS A 13 10.60 -19.45 4.73
CA LYS A 13 10.18 -18.23 4.03
C LYS A 13 10.80 -16.97 4.67
N ALA A 14 10.81 -16.92 6.01
CA ALA A 14 11.40 -15.81 6.76
C ALA A 14 12.93 -15.74 6.59
N ALA A 15 13.60 -16.90 6.64
CA ALA A 15 15.03 -17.00 6.40
C ALA A 15 15.39 -16.59 4.96
N ALA A 16 14.60 -17.02 3.97
CA ALA A 16 14.84 -16.65 2.57
C ALA A 16 14.76 -15.13 2.33
N GLU A 17 13.83 -14.45 3.01
CA GLU A 17 13.75 -12.98 2.95
C GLU A 17 14.94 -12.30 3.62
N LYS A 18 15.42 -12.82 4.74
CA LYS A 18 16.55 -12.25 5.49
C LYS A 18 17.90 -12.49 4.80
N ASP A 19 18.12 -13.69 4.29
CA ASP A 19 19.41 -14.16 3.79
C ASP A 19 19.55 -14.01 2.26
N GLY A 20 18.51 -13.51 1.59
CA GLY A 20 18.51 -13.32 0.13
C GLY A 20 18.40 -14.62 -0.67
N HIS A 21 17.89 -15.69 -0.08
CA HIS A 21 17.61 -16.94 -0.80
C HIS A 21 16.37 -16.80 -1.70
N SER A 22 16.20 -17.76 -2.61
CA SER A 22 14.99 -17.84 -3.43
C SER A 22 13.73 -17.85 -2.54
N PRO A 23 12.71 -17.01 -2.82
CA PRO A 23 11.42 -17.04 -2.11
C PRO A 23 10.68 -18.39 -2.20
N GLN A 24 11.10 -19.25 -3.11
CA GLN A 24 10.55 -20.58 -3.34
C GLN A 24 11.39 -21.69 -2.72
N SER A 25 12.43 -21.39 -1.93
CA SER A 25 13.31 -22.40 -1.32
C SER A 25 12.54 -23.45 -0.52
N TRP A 26 11.46 -23.06 0.16
CA TRP A 26 10.56 -23.95 0.90
C TRP A 26 9.91 -25.04 0.02
N MET A 27 9.80 -24.84 -1.30
CA MET A 27 9.23 -25.84 -2.20
C MET A 27 10.04 -27.15 -2.22
N ARG A 28 11.31 -27.13 -1.77
CA ARG A 28 12.10 -28.36 -1.54
C ARG A 28 11.38 -29.39 -0.66
N TYR A 29 10.53 -28.94 0.26
CA TYR A 29 9.74 -29.82 1.12
C TYR A 29 8.72 -30.67 0.35
N LEU A 30 8.32 -30.27 -0.87
CA LEU A 30 7.47 -31.07 -1.77
C LEU A 30 8.20 -32.29 -2.36
N HIS A 31 9.53 -32.33 -2.25
CA HIS A 31 10.39 -33.36 -2.82
C HIS A 31 10.93 -34.34 -1.77
N VAL A 32 10.71 -34.10 -0.47
CA VAL A 32 11.19 -34.97 0.61
C VAL A 32 10.53 -36.35 0.56
N CYS A 33 9.20 -36.42 0.58
CA CYS A 33 8.44 -37.66 0.41
C CYS A 33 6.99 -37.40 -0.03
N GLY A 34 6.29 -38.45 -0.47
CA GLY A 34 4.90 -38.35 -0.94
C GLY A 34 3.92 -37.84 0.14
N THR A 35 4.12 -38.23 1.39
CA THR A 35 3.30 -37.77 2.53
C THR A 35 3.41 -36.26 2.72
N TRP A 36 4.63 -35.71 2.73
CA TRP A 36 4.84 -34.27 2.90
C TRP A 36 4.23 -33.48 1.76
N ARG A 37 4.43 -33.95 0.53
CA ARG A 37 3.81 -33.35 -0.66
C ARG A 37 2.29 -33.29 -0.53
N ASN A 38 1.63 -34.39 -0.18
CA ASN A 38 0.18 -34.45 -0.04
C ASN A 38 -0.32 -33.51 1.07
N LEU A 39 0.39 -33.45 2.20
CA LEU A 39 0.03 -32.56 3.30
C LEU A 39 0.16 -31.07 2.91
N LEU A 40 1.24 -30.71 2.23
CA LEU A 40 1.48 -29.34 1.76
C LEU A 40 0.48 -28.92 0.69
N GLN A 41 0.14 -29.81 -0.26
CA GLN A 41 -0.83 -29.51 -1.32
C GLN A 41 -2.23 -29.24 -0.76
N ASN A 42 -2.63 -29.93 0.30
CA ASN A 42 -3.95 -29.77 0.91
C ASN A 42 -4.04 -28.58 1.88
N LYS A 43 -2.93 -27.89 2.17
CA LYS A 43 -2.89 -26.79 3.13
C LYS A 43 -2.78 -25.45 2.43
N SER A 44 -3.92 -24.85 2.08
CA SER A 44 -4.00 -23.61 1.30
C SER A 44 -3.26 -22.42 1.93
N SER A 45 -3.19 -22.34 3.26
CA SER A 45 -2.48 -21.26 3.96
C SER A 45 -1.00 -21.14 3.57
N ILE A 46 -0.36 -22.25 3.19
CA ILE A 46 1.05 -22.24 2.76
C ILE A 46 1.23 -21.55 1.41
N TRP A 47 0.21 -21.67 0.55
CA TRP A 47 0.22 -21.17 -0.83
C TRP A 47 -0.36 -19.77 -0.98
N ASN A 48 -1.01 -19.24 0.05
CA ASN A 48 -1.66 -17.94 -0.02
C ASN A 48 -0.65 -16.78 -0.12
N GLU A 49 0.53 -16.89 0.49
CA GLU A 49 1.58 -15.87 0.36
C GLU A 49 2.48 -16.18 -0.82
N ILE A 50 2.40 -15.34 -1.86
CA ILE A 50 3.04 -15.57 -3.17
C ILE A 50 4.00 -14.43 -3.46
N ARG A 51 5.25 -14.76 -3.77
CA ARG A 51 6.18 -13.82 -4.41
C ARG A 51 6.22 -14.10 -5.90
N ALA A 52 5.80 -13.13 -6.70
CA ALA A 52 5.81 -13.26 -8.14
C ALA A 52 7.24 -13.04 -8.66
N THR A 53 7.89 -14.11 -9.12
CA THR A 53 9.28 -14.08 -9.62
C THR A 53 9.38 -14.35 -11.11
N ASN A 54 8.49 -15.18 -11.66
CA ASN A 54 8.30 -15.37 -13.09
C ASN A 54 6.87 -15.86 -13.35
N GLU A 55 6.48 -15.90 -14.63
CA GLU A 55 5.13 -16.30 -15.05
C GLU A 55 4.72 -17.70 -14.56
N ASP A 56 5.51 -18.73 -14.90
CA ASP A 56 5.17 -20.13 -14.65
C ASP A 56 5.00 -20.43 -13.16
N VAL A 57 5.93 -19.93 -12.34
CA VAL A 57 5.89 -20.12 -10.88
C VAL A 57 4.70 -19.38 -10.28
N THR A 58 4.45 -18.15 -10.72
CA THR A 58 3.33 -17.34 -10.23
C THR A 58 2.00 -18.02 -10.57
N GLN A 59 1.83 -18.49 -11.80
CA GLN A 59 0.65 -19.23 -12.24
C GLN A 59 0.49 -20.56 -11.48
N TYR A 60 1.59 -21.29 -11.26
CA TYR A 60 1.59 -22.52 -10.49
C TYR A 60 1.12 -22.30 -9.05
N MET A 61 1.59 -21.23 -8.38
CA MET A 61 1.22 -20.92 -7.01
C MET A 61 -0.21 -20.38 -6.90
N LEU A 62 -0.66 -19.59 -7.88
CA LEU A 62 -2.01 -19.01 -7.90
C LEU A 62 -3.12 -20.01 -8.23
N ASN A 63 -2.78 -21.25 -8.58
CA ASN A 63 -3.76 -22.29 -8.89
C ASN A 63 -4.89 -22.34 -7.85
N PRO A 64 -6.17 -22.29 -8.26
CA PRO A 64 -7.31 -22.26 -7.34
C PRO A 64 -7.40 -23.41 -6.34
N ARG A 65 -6.80 -24.56 -6.65
CA ARG A 65 -6.75 -25.71 -5.74
C ARG A 65 -5.72 -25.53 -4.61
N ARG A 66 -4.78 -24.60 -4.76
CA ARG A 66 -3.69 -24.33 -3.81
C ARG A 66 -3.95 -23.03 -3.05
N ALA A 67 -4.01 -21.91 -3.76
CA ALA A 67 -4.24 -20.61 -3.16
C ALA A 67 -5.73 -20.28 -3.17
N GLN A 68 -6.33 -20.18 -1.97
CA GLN A 68 -7.74 -19.81 -1.81
C GLN A 68 -7.91 -18.32 -1.50
N LYS A 69 -6.89 -17.71 -0.88
CA LYS A 69 -6.88 -16.30 -0.48
C LYS A 69 -5.50 -15.68 -0.79
N PRO A 70 -5.14 -15.53 -2.08
CA PRO A 70 -3.81 -15.10 -2.46
C PRO A 70 -3.50 -13.66 -2.00
N ALA A 71 -2.36 -13.53 -1.34
CA ALA A 71 -1.65 -12.32 -0.99
C ALA A 71 -0.35 -12.32 -1.79
N ILE A 72 -0.20 -11.36 -2.71
CA ILE A 72 0.86 -11.36 -3.70
C ILE A 72 1.79 -10.18 -3.45
N LYS A 73 3.10 -10.46 -3.47
CA LYS A 73 4.14 -9.45 -3.55
C LYS A 73 4.86 -9.57 -4.89
N ALA A 74 4.84 -8.51 -5.68
CA ALA A 74 5.45 -8.43 -6.99
C ALA A 74 6.38 -7.21 -7.04
N CYS A 75 7.68 -7.49 -7.08
CA CYS A 75 8.73 -6.49 -7.18
C CYS A 75 9.46 -6.72 -8.51
N PHE A 76 9.40 -5.73 -9.40
CA PHE A 76 9.89 -5.87 -10.78
C PHE A 76 11.27 -5.26 -11.00
N TYR A 77 11.87 -4.66 -9.97
CA TYR A 77 13.23 -4.15 -10.04
C TYR A 77 14.22 -5.29 -10.29
N GLY A 78 15.04 -5.14 -11.33
CA GLY A 78 16.05 -6.14 -11.71
C GLY A 78 15.53 -7.30 -12.56
N TYR A 79 14.23 -7.33 -12.90
CA TYR A 79 13.69 -8.30 -13.87
C TYR A 79 13.68 -7.72 -15.28
N GLY A 80 13.83 -8.59 -16.27
CA GLY A 80 13.66 -8.22 -17.68
C GLY A 80 12.19 -8.01 -18.04
N GLU A 81 11.94 -7.11 -19.00
CA GLU A 81 10.60 -6.71 -19.44
C GLU A 81 9.66 -7.90 -19.70
N ALA A 82 10.09 -8.90 -20.46
CA ALA A 82 9.28 -10.09 -20.75
C ALA A 82 8.85 -10.87 -19.50
N THR A 83 9.71 -10.94 -18.47
CA THR A 83 9.35 -11.56 -17.18
C THR A 83 8.29 -10.73 -16.46
N CYS A 84 8.46 -9.40 -16.46
CA CYS A 84 7.54 -8.49 -15.83
C CYS A 84 6.15 -8.54 -16.48
N GLU A 85 6.09 -8.51 -17.81
CA GLU A 85 4.84 -8.64 -18.58
C GLU A 85 4.15 -9.99 -18.35
N GLY A 86 4.91 -11.09 -18.34
CA GLY A 86 4.38 -12.43 -18.06
C GLY A 86 3.71 -12.50 -16.68
N ILE A 87 4.37 -11.94 -15.65
CA ILE A 87 3.79 -11.84 -14.31
C ILE A 87 2.52 -10.97 -14.33
N LEU A 88 2.56 -9.77 -14.91
CA LEU A 88 1.39 -8.88 -14.98
C LEU A 88 0.21 -9.56 -15.68
N ARG A 89 0.45 -10.33 -16.75
CA ARG A 89 -0.59 -11.10 -17.44
C ARG A 89 -1.24 -12.14 -16.53
N VAL A 90 -0.46 -12.82 -15.69
CA VAL A 90 -1.00 -13.76 -14.69
C VAL A 90 -1.82 -13.02 -13.63
N LEU A 91 -1.30 -11.91 -13.10
CA LEU A 91 -2.03 -11.08 -12.13
C LEU A 91 -3.34 -10.55 -12.72
N LYS A 92 -3.36 -10.20 -14.02
CA LYS A 92 -4.57 -9.81 -14.76
C LYS A 92 -5.61 -10.91 -14.73
N GLY A 93 -5.21 -12.12 -15.09
CA GLY A 93 -6.08 -13.28 -15.19
C GLY A 93 -6.70 -13.70 -13.85
N GLU A 94 -5.94 -13.55 -12.76
CA GLU A 94 -6.34 -14.00 -11.42
C GLU A 94 -6.87 -12.86 -10.51
N SER A 95 -6.97 -11.63 -11.03
CA SER A 95 -7.32 -10.40 -10.29
C SER A 95 -8.55 -10.51 -9.39
N SER A 96 -9.61 -11.21 -9.83
CA SER A 96 -10.85 -11.40 -9.07
C SER A 96 -10.70 -12.22 -7.78
N ARG A 97 -9.59 -12.95 -7.60
CA ARG A 97 -9.32 -13.79 -6.43
C ARG A 97 -8.32 -13.17 -5.46
N ILE A 98 -7.54 -12.19 -5.92
CA ILE A 98 -6.44 -11.58 -5.14
C ILE A 98 -7.04 -10.79 -3.99
N ARG A 99 -6.52 -11.03 -2.78
CA ARG A 99 -6.94 -10.36 -1.54
C ARG A 99 -5.96 -9.30 -1.06
N ALA A 100 -4.68 -9.53 -1.26
CA ALA A 100 -3.66 -8.53 -0.99
C ALA A 100 -2.69 -8.44 -2.16
N LEU A 101 -2.30 -7.23 -2.52
CA LEU A 101 -1.36 -6.97 -3.60
C LEU A 101 -0.34 -5.92 -3.15
N ASP A 102 0.93 -6.28 -3.16
CA ASP A 102 2.06 -5.38 -3.01
C ASP A 102 2.79 -5.30 -4.34
N LEU A 103 2.70 -4.15 -5.01
CA LEU A 103 3.16 -3.91 -6.37
C LEU A 103 4.24 -2.83 -6.39
N ALA A 104 5.46 -3.22 -6.72
CA ALA A 104 6.60 -2.32 -6.85
C ALA A 104 7.20 -2.44 -8.25
N MET A 105 6.96 -1.45 -9.10
CA MET A 105 7.36 -1.42 -10.51
C MET A 105 8.21 -0.19 -10.83
N PRO A 106 9.12 -0.29 -11.81
CA PRO A 106 9.75 0.88 -12.44
C PRO A 106 8.72 1.87 -13.00
N MET A 107 9.13 3.12 -13.16
CA MET A 107 8.28 4.21 -13.65
C MET A 107 7.66 3.91 -15.01
N GLU A 108 8.45 3.40 -15.94
CA GLU A 108 8.05 3.13 -17.34
C GLU A 108 6.92 2.09 -17.39
N MET A 109 6.96 1.11 -16.49
CA MET A 109 5.92 0.10 -16.36
C MET A 109 4.62 0.68 -15.78
N TRP A 110 4.72 1.53 -14.75
CA TRP A 110 3.56 2.25 -14.22
C TRP A 110 2.92 3.13 -15.29
N LEU A 111 3.71 3.87 -16.07
CA LEU A 111 3.23 4.70 -17.18
C LEU A 111 2.52 3.85 -18.25
N SER A 112 3.12 2.74 -18.66
CA SER A 112 2.50 1.81 -19.61
C SER A 112 1.18 1.25 -19.07
N LEU A 113 1.12 0.93 -17.78
CA LEU A 113 -0.10 0.41 -17.15
C LEU A 113 -1.20 1.48 -17.10
N CYS A 114 -0.88 2.71 -16.68
CA CYS A 114 -1.83 3.81 -16.50
C CYS A 114 -2.32 4.40 -17.84
N HIS A 115 -1.45 4.53 -18.85
CA HIS A 115 -1.82 5.11 -20.16
C HIS A 115 -2.23 4.06 -21.20
N GLY A 116 -1.68 2.85 -21.12
CA GLY A 116 -1.81 1.83 -22.18
C GLY A 116 -3.06 0.95 -22.07
N ASN A 117 -3.82 1.01 -20.98
CA ASN A 117 -5.01 0.16 -20.79
C ASN A 117 -6.31 0.98 -20.76
N PRO A 118 -7.15 0.95 -21.81
CA PRO A 118 -8.48 1.58 -21.77
C PRO A 118 -9.45 0.82 -20.86
N LYS A 119 -9.11 -0.40 -20.43
CA LYS A 119 -9.96 -1.26 -19.59
C LYS A 119 -9.36 -1.40 -18.20
N LEU A 120 -10.13 -0.97 -17.21
CA LEU A 120 -9.78 -1.07 -15.79
C LEU A 120 -9.60 -2.54 -15.36
N TRP A 121 -8.67 -2.73 -14.42
CA TRP A 121 -8.36 -3.99 -13.77
C TRP A 121 -9.32 -4.24 -12.61
N MET A 122 -10.05 -5.35 -12.68
CA MET A 122 -11.10 -5.69 -11.72
C MET A 122 -10.56 -6.54 -10.58
N PHE A 123 -10.49 -5.97 -9.39
CA PHE A 123 -10.04 -6.66 -8.18
C PHE A 123 -11.21 -6.82 -7.20
N ASP A 124 -12.09 -7.79 -7.48
CA ASP A 124 -13.36 -7.97 -6.78
C ASP A 124 -13.24 -8.33 -5.29
N GLN A 125 -12.08 -8.84 -4.87
CA GLN A 125 -11.84 -9.34 -3.51
C GLN A 125 -10.62 -8.70 -2.84
N LEU A 126 -10.02 -7.67 -3.45
CA LEU A 126 -8.82 -7.04 -2.92
C LEU A 126 -9.18 -6.21 -1.69
N GLU A 127 -8.60 -6.60 -0.56
CA GLU A 127 -8.78 -6.02 0.76
C GLU A 127 -7.58 -5.11 1.13
N SER A 128 -6.37 -5.41 0.63
CA SER A 128 -5.15 -4.64 0.90
C SER A 128 -4.34 -4.38 -0.38
N LEU A 129 -3.94 -3.14 -0.59
CA LEU A 129 -3.14 -2.71 -1.73
C LEU A 129 -1.96 -1.86 -1.25
N VAL A 130 -0.77 -2.27 -1.64
CA VAL A 130 0.47 -1.50 -1.51
C VAL A 130 0.99 -1.21 -2.91
N VAL A 131 1.21 0.06 -3.22
CA VAL A 131 1.81 0.48 -4.49
C VAL A 131 3.04 1.32 -4.23
N THR A 132 4.16 0.95 -4.85
CA THR A 132 5.44 1.66 -4.72
C THR A 132 5.93 2.08 -6.10
N MET A 133 6.27 3.37 -6.22
CA MET A 133 6.85 3.98 -7.41
C MET A 133 8.13 4.75 -7.06
N PRO A 134 9.20 4.67 -7.87
CA PRO A 134 10.51 5.17 -7.49
C PRO A 134 10.73 6.66 -7.85
N THR A 135 9.77 7.55 -7.58
CA THR A 135 9.80 9.02 -7.82
C THR A 135 9.55 9.52 -9.26
N PHE A 136 9.04 10.77 -9.31
CA PHE A 136 8.66 11.63 -10.45
C PHE A 136 7.42 11.23 -11.25
N TRP A 137 6.31 11.92 -10.98
CA TRP A 137 5.13 11.90 -11.81
C TRP A 137 4.89 13.24 -12.51
N TYR A 138 4.68 13.17 -13.83
CA TYR A 138 4.10 14.25 -14.62
C TYR A 138 2.59 14.02 -14.74
N THR A 139 1.84 15.08 -14.46
CA THR A 139 0.37 15.21 -14.44
C THR A 139 -0.38 14.24 -15.38
N HIS A 140 -1.43 13.57 -14.84
CA HIS A 140 -2.56 12.92 -15.54
C HIS A 140 -2.66 11.39 -15.66
N ALA A 141 -1.76 10.58 -15.10
CA ALA A 141 -2.04 9.14 -15.03
C ALA A 141 -3.05 8.81 -13.90
N THR A 142 -3.63 7.63 -13.90
CA THR A 142 -4.52 7.19 -12.82
C THR A 142 -4.34 5.70 -12.70
N ILE A 143 -4.26 5.20 -11.47
CA ILE A 143 -4.11 3.77 -11.26
C ILE A 143 -5.35 3.08 -11.85
N PRO A 144 -5.20 2.16 -12.83
CA PRO A 144 -6.32 1.63 -13.58
C PRO A 144 -7.02 0.48 -12.83
N PHE A 145 -7.17 0.56 -11.51
CA PHE A 145 -7.73 -0.51 -10.69
C PHE A 145 -9.13 -0.16 -10.20
N MET A 146 -10.04 -1.14 -10.23
CA MET A 146 -11.32 -1.08 -9.52
C MET A 146 -11.28 -2.05 -8.35
N VAL A 147 -11.40 -1.50 -7.14
CA VAL A 147 -11.11 -2.18 -5.88
C VAL A 147 -12.27 -1.98 -4.88
N PRO A 148 -13.47 -2.49 -5.17
CA PRO A 148 -14.69 -2.15 -4.42
C PRO A 148 -14.70 -2.61 -2.94
N LYS A 149 -13.75 -3.44 -2.54
CA LYS A 149 -13.63 -3.97 -1.17
C LYS A 149 -12.35 -3.54 -0.46
N LEU A 150 -11.64 -2.55 -1.00
CA LEU A 150 -10.36 -2.12 -0.44
C LEU A 150 -10.55 -1.58 0.97
N GLN A 151 -9.80 -2.12 1.92
CA GLN A 151 -9.79 -1.71 3.32
C GLN A 151 -8.47 -1.06 3.71
N GLU A 152 -7.37 -1.46 3.05
CA GLU A 152 -6.05 -0.91 3.30
C GLU A 152 -5.42 -0.43 2.00
N LEU A 153 -5.02 0.84 1.98
CA LEU A 153 -4.24 1.44 0.90
C LEU A 153 -2.95 2.00 1.49
N ARG A 154 -1.82 1.56 0.95
CA ARG A 154 -0.52 2.13 1.24
C ARG A 154 0.15 2.55 -0.06
N THR A 155 0.62 3.79 -0.10
CA THR A 155 1.31 4.33 -1.27
C THR A 155 2.69 4.81 -0.87
N ASN A 156 3.64 4.65 -1.79
CA ASN A 156 4.99 5.17 -1.66
C ASN A 156 5.42 5.77 -3.00
N GLY A 157 5.62 7.08 -3.03
CA GLY A 157 6.01 7.85 -4.21
C GLY A 157 4.90 8.05 -5.24
N PHE A 158 3.62 8.01 -4.83
CA PHE A 158 2.48 8.29 -5.71
C PHE A 158 1.80 9.60 -5.34
N ASP A 159 1.58 10.42 -6.36
CA ASP A 159 0.69 11.57 -6.28
C ASP A 159 -0.70 11.13 -5.80
N LEU A 160 -1.25 11.88 -4.84
CA LEU A 160 -2.60 11.70 -4.33
C LEU A 160 -3.65 11.67 -5.46
N SER A 161 -3.47 12.46 -6.52
CA SER A 161 -4.41 12.49 -7.66
C SER A 161 -4.48 11.14 -8.38
N ALA A 162 -3.36 10.43 -8.48
CA ALA A 162 -3.26 9.13 -9.14
C ALA A 162 -4.00 8.02 -8.41
N ILE A 163 -4.07 8.13 -7.08
CA ILE A 163 -4.65 7.12 -6.18
C ILE A 163 -6.06 7.49 -5.72
N GLN A 164 -6.53 8.71 -5.99
CA GLN A 164 -7.82 9.21 -5.54
C GLN A 164 -9.00 8.26 -5.85
N PRO A 165 -9.07 7.58 -7.02
CA PRO A 165 -10.15 6.62 -7.29
C PRO A 165 -10.16 5.36 -6.43
N LEU A 166 -9.06 5.07 -5.73
CA LEU A 166 -8.93 3.94 -4.80
C LEU A 166 -9.40 4.30 -3.39
N ILE A 167 -9.56 5.60 -3.10
CA ILE A 167 -9.95 6.10 -1.79
C ILE A 167 -11.48 6.19 -1.76
N GLY A 168 -12.08 5.44 -0.84
CA GLY A 168 -13.53 5.34 -0.76
C GLY A 168 -14.02 4.86 0.61
N PRO A 169 -15.33 4.66 0.76
CA PRO A 169 -15.96 4.45 2.06
C PRO A 169 -15.60 3.12 2.72
N SER A 170 -15.14 2.12 1.97
CA SER A 170 -14.68 0.84 2.54
C SER A 170 -13.31 0.93 3.23
N LEU A 171 -12.57 2.01 3.00
CA LEU A 171 -11.20 2.17 3.44
C LEU A 171 -11.13 2.40 4.95
N LYS A 172 -10.28 1.62 5.61
CA LYS A 172 -10.02 1.66 7.06
C LYS A 172 -8.60 2.10 7.38
N THR A 173 -7.65 1.81 6.52
CA THR A 173 -6.24 2.18 6.69
C THR A 173 -5.76 2.90 5.44
N LEU A 174 -5.27 4.12 5.63
CA LEU A 174 -4.68 4.94 4.58
C LEU A 174 -3.28 5.37 5.01
N VAL A 175 -2.28 4.97 4.24
CA VAL A 175 -0.90 5.39 4.41
C VAL A 175 -0.44 6.04 3.11
N ILE A 176 -0.20 7.34 3.15
CA ILE A 176 0.32 8.10 2.03
C ILE A 176 1.76 8.48 2.37
N ARG A 177 2.69 8.05 1.52
CA ARG A 177 4.08 8.50 1.53
C ARG A 177 4.37 9.08 0.16
N ASP A 178 4.38 10.40 0.08
CA ASP A 178 4.61 11.12 -1.16
C ASP A 178 5.65 12.21 -0.94
N GLU A 179 6.66 12.21 -1.79
CA GLU A 179 7.69 13.25 -1.76
C GLU A 179 7.33 14.44 -2.66
N GLU A 180 6.33 14.28 -3.53
CA GLU A 180 5.84 15.35 -4.40
C GLU A 180 4.92 16.30 -3.61
N PRO A 181 5.02 17.61 -3.85
CA PRO A 181 4.11 18.56 -3.23
C PRO A 181 2.66 18.35 -3.68
N THR A 182 1.74 18.24 -2.73
CA THR A 182 0.30 18.14 -2.94
C THR A 182 -0.43 19.35 -2.33
N ARG A 183 -1.70 19.55 -2.69
CA ARG A 183 -2.53 20.60 -2.08
C ARG A 183 -3.22 20.08 -0.83
N LYS A 184 -3.32 20.94 0.19
CA LYS A 184 -4.06 20.67 1.42
C LYS A 184 -5.53 20.32 1.12
N SER A 185 -6.15 21.06 0.19
CA SER A 185 -7.51 20.78 -0.27
C SER A 185 -7.70 19.38 -0.88
N ASP A 186 -6.71 18.84 -1.59
CA ASP A 186 -6.76 17.50 -2.19
C ASP A 186 -6.66 16.41 -1.11
N VAL A 187 -5.77 16.58 -0.12
CA VAL A 187 -5.68 15.69 1.05
C VAL A 187 -7.02 15.65 1.79
N LEU A 188 -7.61 16.81 2.07
CA LEU A 188 -8.90 16.88 2.75
C LEU A 188 -10.02 16.26 1.91
N ALA A 189 -10.01 16.40 0.58
CA ALA A 189 -10.97 15.75 -0.30
C ALA A 189 -10.85 14.22 -0.26
N ALA A 190 -9.62 13.69 -0.27
CA ALA A 190 -9.35 12.26 -0.12
C ALA A 190 -9.85 11.73 1.23
N LEU A 191 -9.58 12.44 2.33
CA LEU A 191 -10.05 12.03 3.66
C LEU A 191 -11.59 12.05 3.77
N ARG A 192 -12.27 13.04 3.16
CA ARG A 192 -13.74 13.06 3.10
C ARG A 192 -14.33 11.86 2.35
N ALA A 193 -13.60 11.31 1.38
CA ALA A 193 -14.05 10.12 0.63
C ALA A 193 -13.96 8.83 1.45
N ALA A 194 -13.24 8.83 2.58
CA ALA A 194 -13.04 7.68 3.47
C ALA A 194 -13.54 7.96 4.91
N PRO A 195 -14.86 8.14 5.12
CA PRO A 195 -15.42 8.51 6.43
C PRO A 195 -15.25 7.42 7.52
N HIS A 196 -14.98 6.18 7.14
CA HIS A 196 -14.81 5.04 8.06
C HIS A 196 -13.34 4.73 8.37
N LEU A 197 -12.44 5.66 8.11
CA LEU A 197 -11.01 5.49 8.33
C LEU A 197 -10.72 5.25 9.83
N GLU A 198 -9.98 4.19 10.12
CA GLU A 198 -9.54 3.81 11.47
C GLU A 198 -8.07 4.18 11.69
N ASN A 199 -7.22 4.10 10.65
CA ASN A 199 -5.79 4.38 10.73
C ASN A 199 -5.35 5.31 9.59
N LEU A 200 -4.72 6.42 9.96
CA LEU A 200 -4.18 7.40 9.03
C LEU A 200 -2.68 7.56 9.25
N THR A 201 -1.90 7.52 8.16
CA THR A 201 -0.52 7.99 8.14
C THR A 201 -0.32 8.93 6.96
N LEU A 202 0.07 10.17 7.25
CA LEU A 202 0.37 11.19 6.25
C LEU A 202 1.85 11.54 6.33
N ASN A 203 2.58 11.21 5.27
CA ASN A 203 3.91 11.72 4.97
C ASN A 203 3.82 12.31 3.56
N VAL A 204 3.48 13.59 3.47
CA VAL A 204 3.19 14.28 2.22
C VAL A 204 3.81 15.67 2.28
N ARG A 205 4.32 16.17 1.16
CA ARG A 205 4.74 17.58 1.09
C ARG A 205 3.60 18.46 0.67
N PHE A 206 3.54 19.69 1.18
CA PHE A 206 2.57 20.70 0.73
C PHE A 206 3.20 21.74 -0.17
N TRP A 207 2.43 22.26 -1.14
CA TRP A 207 2.82 23.45 -1.89
C TRP A 207 2.84 24.67 -0.96
N SER A 208 3.99 25.33 -0.82
CA SER A 208 4.10 26.58 -0.07
C SER A 208 3.65 27.78 -0.89
N GLY A 209 2.99 28.75 -0.24
CA GLY A 209 2.62 30.03 -0.85
C GLY A 209 1.54 29.99 -1.94
N ILE A 210 0.94 28.83 -2.22
CA ILE A 210 -0.32 28.78 -2.97
C ILE A 210 -1.43 29.10 -1.98
N ASP A 211 -2.03 30.26 -2.16
CA ASP A 211 -3.18 30.73 -1.39
C ASP A 211 -4.37 29.79 -1.61
N ASP A 212 -4.46 28.74 -0.79
CA ASP A 212 -5.66 27.92 -0.56
C ASP A 212 -6.67 28.81 0.21
N SER A 213 -6.95 30.02 -0.31
CA SER A 213 -7.75 31.13 0.24
C SER A 213 -9.18 30.76 0.63
N ARG A 214 -9.59 29.52 0.37
CA ARG A 214 -10.80 28.95 0.92
C ARG A 214 -10.38 28.12 2.11
N ASN A 215 -10.61 28.65 3.32
CA ASN A 215 -10.66 27.86 4.56
C ASN A 215 -11.47 26.58 4.27
N PRO A 216 -10.82 25.42 4.05
CA PRO A 216 -11.54 24.25 3.63
C PRO A 216 -12.40 23.80 4.82
N PRO A 217 -13.61 23.29 4.59
CA PRO A 217 -14.40 22.79 5.71
C PRO A 217 -13.65 21.65 6.40
N SER A 218 -13.77 21.57 7.73
CA SER A 218 -13.21 20.48 8.50
C SER A 218 -13.69 19.11 8.00
N VAL A 219 -12.88 18.09 8.21
CA VAL A 219 -13.16 16.72 7.84
C VAL A 219 -13.46 15.92 9.10
N GLU A 220 -14.65 15.34 9.16
CA GLU A 220 -15.07 14.47 10.26
C GLU A 220 -14.57 13.04 10.00
N LEU A 221 -13.78 12.51 10.92
CA LEU A 221 -13.18 11.17 10.90
C LEU A 221 -13.58 10.42 12.19
N PRO A 222 -14.87 10.08 12.37
CA PRO A 222 -15.41 9.60 13.63
C PRO A 222 -14.90 8.21 14.04
N CYS A 223 -14.36 7.43 13.10
CA CYS A 223 -13.86 6.08 13.34
C CYS A 223 -12.34 6.03 13.60
N LEU A 224 -11.66 7.18 13.55
CA LEU A 224 -10.21 7.25 13.60
C LEU A 224 -9.69 6.84 14.99
N ARG A 225 -8.72 5.94 15.00
CA ARG A 225 -8.09 5.38 16.20
C ARG A 225 -6.60 5.66 16.26
N TYR A 226 -5.97 5.78 15.10
CA TYR A 226 -4.55 6.05 15.00
C TYR A 226 -4.27 7.09 13.93
N VAL A 227 -3.55 8.15 14.33
CA VAL A 227 -3.13 9.25 13.47
C VAL A 227 -1.63 9.38 13.57
N ARG A 228 -0.96 9.30 12.42
CA ARG A 228 0.46 9.64 12.30
C ARG A 228 0.65 10.69 11.24
N VAL A 229 1.26 11.82 11.59
CA VAL A 229 1.56 12.89 10.64
C VAL A 229 3.04 13.20 10.74
N TYR A 230 3.72 13.17 9.60
CA TYR A 230 5.07 13.69 9.45
C TYR A 230 4.95 15.18 9.16
N ILE A 231 5.59 16.00 10.00
CA ILE A 231 5.49 17.45 9.96
C ILE A 231 6.83 18.00 9.46
N GLU A 232 6.80 18.58 8.27
CA GLU A 232 7.96 19.22 7.61
C GLU A 232 7.73 20.71 7.28
N SER A 233 6.53 21.26 7.54
CA SER A 233 6.20 22.68 7.24
C SER A 233 4.99 23.22 8.02
N GLU A 234 4.79 24.54 8.04
CA GLU A 234 3.61 25.22 8.64
C GLU A 234 2.27 24.71 8.07
N GLU A 235 2.22 24.38 6.78
CA GLU A 235 0.99 23.88 6.14
C GLU A 235 0.48 22.58 6.79
N HIS A 236 1.37 21.79 7.39
CA HIS A 236 1.00 20.62 8.18
C HIS A 236 0.30 21.01 9.48
N ILE A 237 0.81 22.03 10.17
CA ILE A 237 0.21 22.57 11.39
C ILE A 237 -1.18 23.10 11.07
N GLU A 238 -1.33 23.84 9.97
CA GLU A 238 -2.62 24.37 9.51
C GLU A 238 -3.63 23.28 9.11
N LEU A 239 -3.17 22.09 8.73
CA LEU A 239 -4.03 20.94 8.43
C LEU A 239 -4.67 20.37 9.71
N LEU A 240 -3.94 20.34 10.83
CA LEU A 240 -4.38 19.62 12.04
C LEU A 240 -5.74 20.09 12.57
N PRO A 241 -6.03 21.41 12.72
CA PRO A 241 -7.33 21.89 13.17
C PRO A 241 -8.49 21.54 12.23
N LEU A 242 -8.19 21.20 10.98
CA LEU A 242 -9.19 20.80 9.99
C LEU A 242 -9.57 19.32 10.11
N LEU A 243 -8.83 18.52 10.87
CA LEU A 243 -9.10 17.10 11.10
C LEU A 243 -9.83 16.92 12.42
N ARG A 244 -11.09 16.47 12.37
CA ARG A 244 -11.90 16.20 13.56
C ARG A 244 -12.03 14.70 13.78
N TYR A 245 -11.55 14.23 14.91
CA TYR A 245 -11.55 12.81 15.27
C TYR A 245 -11.71 12.64 16.79
N PRO A 246 -12.09 11.45 17.28
CA PRO A 246 -12.32 11.23 18.70
C PRO A 246 -11.07 11.45 19.56
N ASP A 247 -11.23 12.04 20.75
CA ASP A 247 -10.15 12.26 21.73
C ASP A 247 -9.51 10.95 22.23
N THR A 248 -10.17 9.80 21.98
CA THR A 248 -9.63 8.46 22.26
C THR A 248 -8.61 7.99 21.22
N ALA A 249 -8.42 8.72 20.12
CA ALA A 249 -7.47 8.36 19.08
C ALA A 249 -6.03 8.56 19.59
N SER A 250 -5.16 7.62 19.24
CA SER A 250 -3.72 7.77 19.46
C SER A 250 -3.13 8.62 18.34
N THR A 251 -2.52 9.74 18.70
CA THR A 251 -1.88 10.66 17.75
C THR A 251 -0.37 10.65 17.92
N THR A 252 0.36 10.62 16.81
CA THR A 252 1.82 10.67 16.75
C THR A 252 2.24 11.68 15.71
N PHE A 253 3.00 12.69 16.14
CA PHE A 253 3.58 13.69 15.26
C PHE A 253 5.08 13.44 15.14
N GLU A 254 5.56 13.28 13.91
CA GLU A 254 6.99 13.09 13.64
C GLU A 254 7.53 14.33 12.97
N LEU A 255 8.38 15.05 13.69
CA LEU A 255 9.04 16.26 13.20
C LEU A 255 10.22 15.83 12.32
N ASP A 256 10.18 16.21 11.04
CA ASP A 256 11.34 16.06 10.15
C ASP A 256 12.11 17.38 10.12
N CYS A 257 13.09 17.52 11.02
CA CYS A 257 13.91 18.72 11.15
C CYS A 257 15.02 18.82 10.08
N THR A 258 15.04 17.97 9.04
CA THR A 258 16.17 17.92 8.09
C THR A 258 16.21 19.09 7.10
N ARG A 259 15.16 19.93 7.04
CA ARG A 259 15.10 21.09 6.14
C ARG A 259 14.69 22.34 6.92
N TYR A 260 15.58 23.33 6.99
CA TYR A 260 15.37 24.80 7.13
C TYR A 260 14.26 25.35 8.05
N TRP A 261 14.13 24.92 9.31
CA TRP A 261 13.23 25.59 10.26
C TRP A 261 13.89 25.81 11.63
N GLU A 262 13.59 26.94 12.27
CA GLU A 262 13.96 27.19 13.67
C GLU A 262 13.06 26.32 14.57
N GLU A 263 13.62 25.24 15.13
CA GLU A 263 12.94 24.17 15.88
C GLU A 263 11.99 24.66 17.01
N SER A 264 12.17 25.89 17.50
CA SER A 264 11.45 26.42 18.66
C SER A 264 9.98 26.76 18.41
N THR A 265 9.60 27.19 17.20
CA THR A 265 8.22 27.61 16.89
C THR A 265 7.31 26.40 16.68
N LEU A 266 7.81 25.39 15.95
CA LEU A 266 7.08 24.16 15.64
C LEU A 266 6.74 23.32 16.87
N VAL A 267 7.69 23.18 17.81
CA VAL A 267 7.46 22.45 19.06
C VAL A 267 6.44 23.16 19.95
N SER A 268 6.45 24.51 19.95
CA SER A 268 5.45 25.30 20.67
C SER A 268 4.06 25.12 20.08
N ASP A 269 3.93 25.17 18.76
CA ASP A 269 2.64 25.11 18.06
C ASP A 269 2.03 23.71 18.08
N VAL A 270 2.83 22.66 17.85
CA VAL A 270 2.39 21.27 18.04
C VAL A 270 2.05 21.00 19.50
N GLY A 271 2.82 21.55 20.44
CA GLY A 271 2.55 21.47 21.86
C GLY A 271 1.23 22.13 22.26
N HIS A 272 0.85 23.25 21.63
CA HIS A 272 -0.45 23.88 21.85
C HIS A 272 -1.59 23.01 21.33
N ILE A 273 -1.47 22.49 20.11
CA ILE A 273 -2.52 21.66 19.47
C ILE A 273 -2.69 20.32 20.19
N ALA A 274 -1.61 19.73 20.71
CA ALA A 274 -1.69 18.46 21.45
C ALA A 274 -2.29 18.60 22.87
N ASN A 275 -2.43 19.83 23.38
CA ASN A 275 -2.88 20.12 24.75
C ASN A 275 -4.25 20.84 24.82
N GLU A 276 -4.89 21.11 23.68
CA GLU A 276 -6.31 21.52 23.59
C GLU A 276 -7.24 20.32 23.41
#